data_AF-A0A962RAT0-F1
#
_entry.id   AF-A0A962RAT0-F1
#
_cell.length_a   1.000
_cell.length_b   1.000
_cell.length_c   1.000
_cell.angle_alpha   90.00
_cell.angle_beta   90.00
_cell.angle_gamma   90.00
#
_symmetry.space_group_name_H-M   'P 1'
#
loop_
_entity.id
_entity.type
_entity.pdbx_description
1 polymer ?
#
loop_
_entity_poly.entity_id
_entity_poly.type
_entity_poly.pdbx_seq_one_letter_code
_entity_poly.pdbx_strand_id
1 'polypeptide(L)'
;MDKTYDPHAIEQRWYQTWEERGYFAPSQGDDAGDPARTPFSIMIPPPNVTGSLHMGHGFNNTVMDTLVRYQRMNGRPTLWQPGTDHA
;
A
#
# COMPACT_ATOMS: atom_id res chain seq x y z
N MET A 1 -9.34 -17.28 -21.61
CA MET A 1 -8.87 -17.37 -20.21
C MET A 1 -8.23 -18.72 -20.05
N ASP A 2 -7.04 -18.76 -19.45
CA ASP A 2 -6.45 -20.04 -19.06
C ASP A 2 -7.36 -20.73 -18.05
N LYS A 3 -7.49 -22.05 -18.13
CA LYS A 3 -8.41 -22.80 -17.25
C LYS A 3 -7.83 -23.05 -15.86
N THR A 4 -6.52 -22.88 -15.72
CA THR A 4 -5.79 -23.10 -14.47
C THR A 4 -5.45 -21.76 -13.84
N TYR A 5 -5.79 -21.59 -12.57
CA TYR A 5 -5.41 -20.43 -11.77
C TYR A 5 -3.95 -20.58 -11.31
N ASP A 6 -3.08 -19.70 -11.79
CA ASP A 6 -1.68 -19.58 -11.32
C ASP A 6 -1.51 -18.25 -10.57
N PRO A 7 -1.57 -18.25 -9.22
CA PRO A 7 -1.44 -17.02 -8.44
C PRO A 7 -0.07 -16.36 -8.61
N HIS A 8 1.00 -17.14 -8.76
CA HIS A 8 2.35 -16.60 -8.80
C HIS A 8 2.57 -15.74 -10.06
N ALA A 9 2.18 -16.26 -11.22
CA ALA A 9 2.26 -15.51 -12.46
C ALA A 9 1.36 -14.25 -12.46
N ILE A 10 0.18 -14.34 -11.84
CA ILE A 10 -0.76 -13.21 -11.73
C ILE A 10 -0.19 -12.12 -10.81
N GLU A 11 0.28 -12.48 -9.63
CA GLU A 11 0.84 -11.57 -8.63
C GLU A 11 2.06 -10.84 -9.20
N GLN A 12 3.01 -11.58 -9.81
CA GLN A 12 4.22 -10.99 -10.39
C GLN A 12 3.89 -9.97 -11.48
N ARG A 13 2.99 -10.32 -12.41
CA ARG A 13 2.59 -9.43 -13.50
C ARG A 13 1.98 -8.13 -12.98
N TRP A 14 1.07 -8.22 -12.01
CA TRP A 14 0.38 -7.04 -11.49
C TRP A 14 1.28 -6.16 -10.64
N TYR A 15 2.14 -6.77 -9.82
CA TYR A 15 3.09 -6.02 -9.00
C TYR A 15 4.01 -5.17 -9.89
N GLN A 16 4.63 -5.79 -10.90
CA GLN A 16 5.47 -5.08 -11.87
C GLN A 16 4.69 -3.96 -12.59
N THR A 17 3.46 -4.24 -13.02
CA THR A 17 2.61 -3.22 -13.66
C THR A 17 2.34 -2.03 -12.74
N TRP A 18 2.13 -2.26 -11.45
CA TRP A 18 1.86 -1.19 -10.47
C TRP A 18 3.11 -0.38 -10.14
N GLU A 19 4.28 -1.01 -10.05
CA GLU A 19 5.57 -0.33 -9.89
C GLU A 19 5.89 0.56 -11.09
N GLU A 20 5.83 0.01 -12.30
CA GLU A 20 6.12 0.73 -13.55
C GLU A 20 5.21 1.94 -13.76
N ARG A 21 3.95 1.84 -13.31
CA ARG A 21 2.97 2.93 -13.40
C ARG A 21 3.00 3.88 -12.20
N GLY A 22 3.88 3.65 -11.23
CA GLY A 22 4.00 4.50 -10.04
C GLY A 22 2.78 4.50 -9.13
N TYR A 23 1.94 3.45 -9.15
CA TYR A 23 0.68 3.41 -8.38
C TYR A 23 0.87 3.40 -6.86
N PHE A 24 2.08 3.11 -6.40
CA PHE A 24 2.43 3.20 -4.98
C PHE A 24 2.78 4.62 -4.53
N ALA A 25 3.14 5.50 -5.46
CA ALA A 25 3.45 6.89 -5.14
C ALA A 25 2.18 7.65 -4.71
N PRO A 26 2.27 8.57 -3.74
CA PRO A 26 1.21 9.53 -3.48
C PRO A 26 0.91 10.32 -4.75
N SER A 27 -0.38 10.55 -5.05
CA SER A 27 -0.74 11.44 -6.16
C SER A 27 -0.26 12.86 -5.86
N GLN A 28 0.51 13.43 -6.79
CA GLN A 28 0.87 14.85 -6.77
C GLN A 28 -0.29 15.62 -7.38
N GLY A 29 -1.22 16.07 -6.54
CA GLY A 29 -2.26 17.00 -6.95
C GLY A 29 -1.89 18.40 -6.47
N ASP A 30 -1.90 19.37 -7.39
CA ASP A 30 -1.64 20.80 -7.14
C ASP A 30 -2.73 21.47 -6.28
N ASP A 31 -3.72 20.71 -5.82
CA ASP A 31 -4.92 21.18 -5.14
C ASP A 31 -4.77 21.16 -3.61
N ALA A 32 -3.68 21.73 -3.09
CA ALA A 32 -3.45 21.91 -1.66
C ALA A 32 -4.53 22.85 -1.06
N GLY A 33 -5.74 22.34 -0.84
CA GLY A 33 -6.86 23.14 -0.37
C GLY A 33 -8.26 22.53 -0.53
N ASP A 34 -8.46 21.47 -1.34
CA ASP A 34 -9.77 20.80 -1.43
C ASP A 34 -10.00 19.87 -0.23
N PRO A 35 -10.99 20.14 0.65
CA PRO A 35 -11.31 19.27 1.79
C PRO A 35 -11.68 17.85 1.38
N ALA A 36 -12.25 17.66 0.18
CA ALA A 36 -12.59 16.35 -0.37
C ALA A 36 -11.36 15.51 -0.73
N ARG A 37 -10.18 16.13 -0.87
CA ARG A 37 -8.91 15.49 -1.22
C ARG A 37 -7.86 15.56 -0.11
N THR A 38 -8.31 15.72 1.14
CA THR A 38 -7.45 15.69 2.33
C THR A 38 -6.57 14.43 2.34
N PRO A 39 -5.23 14.54 2.47
CA PRO A 39 -4.34 13.38 2.46
C PRO A 39 -4.72 12.31 3.50
N PHE A 40 -4.44 11.05 3.18
CA PHE A 40 -4.62 9.91 4.08
C PHE A 40 -3.28 9.20 4.27
N SER A 41 -2.79 9.12 5.50
CA SER A 41 -1.52 8.47 5.81
C SER A 41 -1.69 7.41 6.89
N ILE A 42 -1.01 6.28 6.70
CA ILE A 42 -0.82 5.26 7.74
C ILE A 42 0.69 5.12 7.96
N MET A 43 1.13 5.36 9.19
CA MET A 43 2.49 5.03 9.64
C MET A 43 2.49 3.58 10.11
N ILE A 44 3.34 2.75 9.52
CA ILE A 44 3.62 1.41 10.06
C ILE A 44 4.59 1.64 11.22
N PRO A 45 4.22 1.29 12.46
CA PRO A 45 5.17 1.37 13.57
C PRO A 45 6.39 0.53 13.22
N PRO A 46 7.60 0.98 13.60
CA PRO A 46 8.82 0.25 13.32
C PRO A 46 8.65 -1.22 13.67
N PRO A 47 9.08 -2.15 12.79
CA PRO A 47 9.03 -3.54 13.16
C PRO A 47 9.88 -3.71 14.42
N ASN A 48 9.30 -4.26 15.49
CA ASN A 48 10.11 -4.82 16.56
C ASN A 48 10.92 -5.94 15.92
N VAL A 49 12.19 -5.67 15.59
CA VAL A 49 13.07 -6.60 14.87
C VAL A 49 13.45 -7.74 15.82
N THR A 50 12.56 -8.72 16.02
CA THR A 50 12.83 -9.88 16.86
C THR A 50 12.44 -11.23 16.24
N GLY A 51 11.93 -11.28 15.00
CA GLY A 51 11.59 -12.58 14.39
C GLY A 51 11.11 -12.55 12.94
N SER A 52 10.82 -13.75 12.41
CA SER A 52 10.28 -13.97 11.06
C SER A 52 8.83 -13.48 10.92
N LEU A 53 8.44 -13.12 9.70
CA LEU A 53 7.05 -12.75 9.39
C LEU A 53 6.10 -13.95 9.64
N HIS A 54 5.18 -13.79 10.59
CA HIS A 54 4.05 -14.70 10.79
C HIS A 54 2.71 -14.14 10.25
N MET A 55 1.69 -14.99 10.17
CA MET A 55 0.32 -14.67 9.70
C MET A 55 -0.28 -13.39 10.31
N GLY A 56 -0.01 -13.10 11.59
CA GLY A 56 -0.43 -11.85 12.22
C GLY A 56 0.06 -10.57 11.52
N HIS A 57 1.28 -10.58 10.94
CA HIS A 57 1.77 -9.47 10.12
C HIS A 57 0.98 -9.37 8.83
N GLY A 58 0.72 -10.51 8.17
CA GLY A 58 -0.08 -10.57 6.96
C GLY A 58 -1.47 -9.97 7.17
N PHE A 59 -2.15 -10.34 8.25
CA PHE A 59 -3.45 -9.79 8.61
C PHE A 59 -3.40 -8.26 8.81
N ASN A 60 -2.50 -7.78 9.67
CA ASN A 60 -2.39 -6.35 9.99
C ASN A 60 -2.06 -5.51 8.73
N ASN A 61 -1.10 -5.97 7.93
CA ASN A 61 -0.70 -5.29 6.70
C ASN A 61 -1.82 -5.32 5.65
N THR A 62 -2.60 -6.39 5.57
CA THR A 62 -3.74 -6.49 4.63
C THR A 62 -4.83 -5.48 4.96
N VAL A 63 -5.13 -5.28 6.25
CA VAL A 63 -6.10 -4.26 6.69
C VAL A 63 -5.60 -2.86 6.30
N MET A 64 -4.33 -2.55 6.59
CA MET A 64 -3.75 -1.25 6.22
C MET A 64 -3.72 -1.02 4.72
N ASP A 65 -3.27 -2.01 3.93
CA ASP A 65 -3.22 -1.94 2.46
C ASP A 65 -4.61 -1.71 1.87
N THR A 66 -5.63 -2.39 2.39
CA THR A 66 -7.03 -2.23 1.96
C THR A 66 -7.52 -0.79 2.18
N LEU A 67 -7.24 -0.21 3.35
CA LEU A 67 -7.60 1.18 3.65
C LEU A 67 -6.90 2.17 2.72
N VAL A 68 -5.60 1.97 2.48
CA VAL A 68 -4.80 2.82 1.58
C VAL A 68 -5.35 2.76 0.15
N ARG A 69 -5.67 1.57 -0.36
CA ARG A 69 -6.26 1.40 -1.70
C ARG A 69 -7.64 2.04 -1.78
N TYR A 70 -8.49 1.83 -0.79
CA TYR A 70 -9.82 2.41 -0.73
C TYR A 70 -9.77 3.95 -0.80
N GLN A 71 -8.91 4.58 0.01
CA GLN A 71 -8.80 6.03 0.02
C GLN A 71 -8.17 6.57 -1.27
N ARG A 72 -7.21 5.85 -1.87
CA ARG A 72 -6.64 6.21 -3.18
C ARG A 72 -7.70 6.17 -4.28
N MET A 73 -8.55 5.15 -4.29
CA MET A 73 -9.66 5.05 -5.24
C MET A 73 -10.70 6.15 -5.06
N ASN A 74 -10.84 6.70 -3.85
CA ASN A 74 -11.65 7.90 -3.57
C ASN A 74 -10.95 9.22 -3.96
N GLY A 75 -9.81 9.18 -4.63
CA GLY A 75 -9.10 10.37 -5.14
C GLY A 75 -8.23 11.10 -4.11
N ARG A 76 -8.11 10.56 -2.89
CA ARG A 76 -7.25 11.13 -1.84
C ARG A 76 -5.78 10.76 -2.10
N PRO A 77 -4.83 11.70 -1.92
CA PRO A 77 -3.42 11.36 -1.85
C PRO A 77 -3.17 10.43 -0.66
N THR A 78 -2.56 9.28 -0.90
CA THR A 78 -2.30 8.29 0.14
C THR A 78 -0.82 8.01 0.33
N LEU A 79 -0.40 7.91 1.59
CA LEU A 79 0.94 7.51 1.99
C LEU A 79 0.85 6.33 2.95
N TRP A 80 1.52 5.23 2.61
CA TRP A 80 1.69 4.09 3.51
C TRP A 80 3.19 3.98 3.82
N GLN A 81 3.60 4.58 4.93
CA GLN A 81 5.01 4.78 5.22
C GLN A 81 5.51 3.68 6.19
N PRO A 82 6.44 2.82 5.76
CA PRO A 82 7.19 2.00 6.68
C PRO A 82 8.07 2.89 7.58
N GLY A 83 7.95 2.72 8.89
CA GLY A 83 8.87 3.30 9.87
C GLY A 83 10.12 2.44 10.03
N THR A 84 11.26 3.10 10.24
CA THR A 84 12.49 2.48 10.72
C THR A 84 12.83 3.12 12.06
N ASP A 85 12.88 2.34 13.14
CA ASP A 85 13.46 2.80 14.40
C ASP A 85 14.98 2.57 14.31
N HIS A 86 15.70 3.64 14.01
CA HIS A 86 17.15 3.67 14.20
C HIS A 86 17.39 4.55 15.42
N ALA A 87 17.58 3.92 16.58
CA ALA A 87 18.23 4.57 17.72
C ALA A 87 19.72 4.76 17.44
#